data_AF-A0A7S0IZC5-F1
#
_entry.id   AF-A0A7S0IZC5-F1
#
_cell.length_a   1.000
_cell.length_b   1.000
_cell.length_c   1.000
_cell.angle_alpha   90.00
_cell.angle_beta   90.00
_cell.angle_gamma   90.00
#
_symmetry.space_group_name_H-M   'P 1'
#
loop_
_entity.id
_entity.type
_entity.pdbx_description
1 polymer ?
#
loop_
_entity_poly.entity_id
_entity_poly.type
_entity_poly.pdbx_seq_one_letter_code
_entity_poly.pdbx_strand_id
1 'polypeptide(L)'
;SPLPARFAFARGVVVDSKEAVDSEAALEAALRASVADECEGLVCKALDAQSARYFPGKRSLTWLKLKQDYMHDMGDSLDLVPVGAYHGEGKRSSGYGAYLMASYDAPSAKWQPICKLGSGFTDAQLALYTELFGGSRGREQDMGGTLPAWLDLPPGDLPPKYMPDEWILQPTAVWEVRAASLSL
;
A
#
# COMPACT_ATOMS: atom_id res chain seq x y z
N SER A 1 21.42 -22.64 -25.97
CA SER A 1 22.34 -23.05 -24.89
C SER A 1 21.78 -22.51 -23.59
N PRO A 2 21.61 -23.32 -22.53
CA PRO A 2 21.22 -22.78 -21.23
C PRO A 2 22.28 -21.77 -20.75
N LEU A 3 21.84 -20.73 -20.05
CA LEU A 3 22.73 -19.69 -19.54
C LEU A 3 23.74 -20.29 -18.53
N PRO A 4 25.00 -19.84 -18.51
CA PRO A 4 25.98 -20.29 -17.51
C PRO A 4 25.46 -20.06 -16.08
N ALA A 5 25.72 -20.98 -15.15
CA ALA A 5 25.17 -20.97 -13.79
C ALA A 5 25.36 -19.65 -13.02
N ARG A 6 26.43 -18.88 -13.31
CA ARG A 6 26.65 -17.53 -12.75
C ARG A 6 25.63 -16.47 -13.17
N PHE A 7 24.75 -16.77 -14.12
CA PHE A 7 23.66 -15.91 -14.60
C PHE A 7 22.28 -16.50 -14.30
N ALA A 8 22.20 -17.62 -13.57
CA ALA A 8 20.94 -18.26 -13.19
C ALA A 8 20.33 -17.56 -11.97
N PHE A 9 19.89 -16.32 -12.15
CA PHE A 9 19.29 -15.50 -11.09
C PHE A 9 17.78 -15.71 -10.94
N ALA A 10 17.16 -16.56 -11.77
CA ALA A 10 15.73 -16.78 -11.77
C ALA A 10 15.39 -18.26 -12.01
N ARG A 11 14.50 -18.78 -11.17
CA ARG A 11 13.80 -20.05 -11.39
C ARG A 11 12.51 -19.76 -12.16
N GLY A 12 12.07 -20.71 -12.98
CA GLY A 12 10.84 -20.59 -13.74
C GLY A 12 10.08 -21.90 -13.78
N VAL A 13 8.76 -21.83 -13.78
CA VAL A 13 7.85 -22.96 -13.96
C VAL A 13 7.09 -22.72 -15.26
N VAL A 14 7.00 -23.74 -16.11
CA VAL A 14 6.16 -23.71 -17.32
C VAL A 14 4.85 -24.39 -16.97
N VAL A 15 3.75 -23.66 -17.17
CA VAL A 15 2.40 -24.15 -16.88
C VAL A 15 1.62 -24.17 -18.20
N ASP A 16 1.02 -25.32 -18.53
CA ASP A 16 0.13 -25.43 -19.70
C ASP A 16 -1.29 -25.00 -19.30
N SER A 17 -1.85 -24.04 -20.04
CA SER A 17 -3.18 -23.49 -19.77
C SER A 17 -4.33 -24.44 -20.15
N LYS A 18 -4.05 -25.59 -20.78
CA LYS A 18 -5.06 -26.56 -21.20
C LYS A 18 -5.64 -27.39 -20.04
N GLU A 19 -4.96 -27.46 -18.91
CA GLU A 19 -5.42 -28.16 -17.71
C GLU A 19 -5.63 -27.16 -16.57
N ALA A 20 -6.82 -26.56 -16.53
CA ALA A 20 -7.15 -25.42 -15.65
C ALA A 20 -6.93 -25.69 -14.15
N VAL A 21 -7.18 -26.92 -13.70
CA VAL A 21 -7.08 -27.28 -12.27
C VAL A 21 -5.63 -27.49 -11.83
N ASP A 22 -4.81 -28.13 -12.66
CA ASP A 22 -3.39 -28.36 -12.35
C ASP A 22 -2.57 -27.07 -12.48
N SER A 23 -2.96 -26.20 -13.42
CA SER A 23 -2.32 -24.91 -13.64
C SER A 23 -2.51 -23.91 -12.50
N GLU A 24 -3.69 -23.87 -11.86
CA GLU A 24 -3.93 -23.01 -10.69
C GLU A 24 -3.10 -23.45 -9.47
N ALA A 25 -3.13 -24.75 -9.15
CA ALA A 25 -2.35 -25.31 -8.04
C ALA A 25 -0.84 -25.12 -8.24
N ALA A 26 -0.34 -25.29 -9.47
CA ALA A 26 1.06 -25.06 -9.81
C ALA A 26 1.46 -23.57 -9.65
N LEU A 27 0.59 -22.64 -10.06
CA LEU A 27 0.82 -21.20 -9.89
C LEU A 27 0.82 -20.79 -8.41
N GLU A 28 -0.12 -21.33 -7.61
CA GLU A 28 -0.17 -21.08 -6.17
C GLU A 28 1.08 -21.60 -5.46
N ALA A 29 1.50 -22.83 -5.77
CA ALA A 29 2.72 -23.41 -5.23
C ALA A 29 3.98 -22.61 -5.62
N ALA A 30 4.06 -22.17 -6.87
CA ALA A 30 5.16 -21.33 -7.35
C ALA A 30 5.17 -19.95 -6.66
N LEU A 31 3.99 -19.36 -6.43
CA LEU A 31 3.87 -18.09 -5.72
C LEU A 31 4.34 -18.23 -4.28
N ARG A 32 3.87 -19.26 -3.56
CA ARG A 32 4.32 -19.55 -2.19
C ARG A 32 5.82 -19.80 -2.09
N ALA A 33 6.38 -20.53 -3.05
CA ALA A 33 7.83 -20.74 -3.11
C ALA A 33 8.60 -19.43 -3.35
N SER A 34 8.09 -18.55 -4.23
CA SER A 34 8.72 -17.24 -4.47
C SER A 34 8.72 -16.35 -3.23
N VAL A 35 7.61 -16.35 -2.48
CA VAL A 35 7.48 -15.62 -1.22
C VAL A 35 8.43 -16.18 -0.16
N ALA A 36 8.53 -17.51 -0.05
CA ALA A 36 9.47 -18.16 0.87
C ALA A 36 10.93 -17.86 0.52
N ASP A 37 11.23 -17.61 -0.76
CA ASP A 37 12.54 -17.15 -1.26
C ASP A 37 12.68 -15.60 -1.20
N GLU A 38 11.85 -14.90 -0.38
CA GLU A 38 11.85 -13.43 -0.18
C GLU A 38 11.63 -12.61 -1.47
N CYS A 39 11.01 -13.20 -2.49
CA CYS A 39 10.63 -12.49 -3.72
C CYS A 39 9.25 -11.84 -3.59
N GLU A 40 9.03 -10.75 -4.32
CA GLU A 40 7.75 -10.02 -4.36
C GLU A 40 6.59 -10.84 -4.98
N GLY A 41 6.92 -11.83 -5.82
CA GLY A 41 5.96 -12.71 -6.49
C GLY A 41 6.45 -13.25 -7.83
N LEU A 42 5.50 -13.54 -8.73
CA LEU A 42 5.76 -14.13 -10.05
C LEU A 42 5.58 -13.11 -11.18
N VAL A 43 6.36 -13.31 -12.25
CA VAL A 43 6.14 -12.65 -13.55
C VAL A 43 5.69 -13.71 -14.56
N CYS A 44 4.40 -13.73 -14.88
CA CYS A 44 3.82 -14.64 -15.84
C CYS A 44 4.02 -14.08 -17.25
N LYS A 45 4.69 -14.87 -18.11
CA LYS A 45 4.97 -14.51 -19.51
C LYS A 45 4.38 -15.56 -20.42
N ALA A 46 3.60 -15.12 -21.40
CA ALA A 46 3.18 -16.01 -22.47
C ALA A 46 4.43 -16.50 -23.25
N LEU A 47 4.40 -17.77 -23.67
CA LEU A 47 5.52 -18.40 -24.37
C LEU A 47 5.27 -18.52 -25.88
N ASP A 48 4.05 -18.28 -26.36
CA ASP A 48 3.78 -18.31 -27.80
C ASP A 48 4.38 -17.07 -28.50
N ALA A 49 4.98 -17.30 -29.67
CA ALA A 49 5.75 -16.27 -30.37
C ALA A 49 4.92 -15.05 -30.81
N GLN A 50 3.58 -15.17 -30.89
CA GLN A 50 2.69 -14.11 -31.31
C GLN A 50 2.38 -13.15 -30.16
N SER A 51 2.14 -13.68 -28.96
CA SER A 51 1.79 -12.89 -27.77
C SER A 51 3.03 -12.48 -26.93
N ALA A 52 4.14 -13.22 -27.01
CA ALA A 52 5.36 -13.01 -26.23
C ALA A 52 6.30 -11.90 -26.74
N ARG A 53 5.92 -11.21 -27.82
CA ARG A 53 6.80 -10.21 -28.46
C ARG A 53 7.01 -9.01 -27.54
N TYR A 54 8.28 -8.63 -27.34
CA TYR A 54 8.63 -7.45 -26.54
C TYR A 54 8.35 -6.16 -27.33
N PHE A 55 7.64 -5.24 -26.70
CA PHE A 55 7.35 -3.91 -27.26
C PHE A 55 7.85 -2.83 -26.29
N PRO A 56 9.02 -2.22 -26.56
CA PRO A 56 9.55 -1.15 -25.72
C PRO A 56 8.53 -0.01 -25.57
N GLY A 57 8.33 0.47 -24.34
CA GLY A 57 7.44 1.59 -24.05
C GLY A 57 5.93 1.28 -24.13
N LYS A 58 5.53 0.05 -24.47
CA LYS A 58 4.11 -0.34 -24.53
C LYS A 58 3.71 -1.11 -23.28
N ARG A 59 2.76 -0.57 -22.51
CA ARG A 59 2.08 -1.32 -21.45
C ARG A 59 1.14 -2.33 -22.11
N SER A 60 1.46 -3.61 -21.97
CA SER A 60 0.70 -4.73 -22.55
C SER A 60 0.45 -5.79 -21.48
N LEU A 61 -0.54 -6.65 -21.73
CA LEU A 61 -0.84 -7.81 -20.87
C LEU A 61 0.12 -8.99 -21.14
N THR A 62 1.17 -8.80 -21.93
CA THR A 62 2.15 -9.84 -22.25
C THR A 62 2.90 -10.33 -21.01
N TRP A 63 3.18 -9.43 -20.06
CA TRP A 63 3.81 -9.74 -18.77
C TRP A 63 2.85 -9.38 -17.65
N LEU A 64 2.32 -10.40 -16.97
CA LEU A 64 1.46 -10.22 -15.82
C LEU A 64 2.29 -10.37 -14.54
N LYS A 65 2.07 -9.48 -13.58
CA LYS A 65 2.69 -9.57 -12.26
C LYS A 65 1.66 -10.20 -11.32
N LEU A 66 1.99 -11.34 -10.74
CA LEU A 66 1.21 -11.97 -9.69
C LEU A 66 1.97 -11.78 -8.39
N LYS A 67 1.39 -11.01 -7.47
CA LYS A 67 1.99 -10.75 -6.17
C LYS A 67 1.12 -11.32 -5.06
N GLN A 68 1.74 -11.57 -3.92
CA GLN A 68 1.06 -12.11 -2.75
C GLN A 68 -0.03 -11.17 -2.23
N ASP A 69 0.17 -9.84 -2.30
CA ASP A 69 -0.79 -8.83 -1.85
C ASP A 69 -2.10 -8.79 -2.66
N TYR A 70 -2.15 -9.50 -3.79
CA TYR A 70 -3.37 -9.64 -4.59
C TYR A 70 -4.25 -10.81 -4.13
N MET A 71 -3.70 -11.72 -3.32
CA MET A 71 -4.45 -12.83 -2.76
C MET A 71 -5.15 -12.35 -1.48
N HIS A 72 -6.46 -12.59 -1.41
CA HIS A 72 -7.34 -12.01 -0.39
C HIS A 72 -6.91 -12.33 1.06
N ASP A 73 -6.17 -13.43 1.26
CA ASP A 73 -5.82 -13.98 2.57
C ASP A 73 -4.31 -13.97 2.88
N MET A 74 -3.48 -13.31 2.06
CA MET A 74 -2.02 -13.36 2.22
C MET A 74 -1.31 -12.00 2.32
N GLY A 75 -2.03 -10.88 2.46
CA GLY A 75 -1.44 -9.56 2.68
C GLY A 75 -1.46 -9.13 4.16
N ASP A 76 -0.47 -8.34 4.58
CA ASP A 76 -0.49 -7.72 5.90
C ASP A 76 -1.57 -6.63 5.95
N SER A 77 -2.45 -6.71 6.94
CA SER A 77 -3.45 -5.70 7.25
C SER A 77 -3.20 -5.11 8.63
N LEU A 78 -3.32 -3.79 8.73
CA LEU A 78 -3.17 -3.03 9.98
C LEU A 78 -4.42 -2.20 10.25
N ASP A 79 -4.89 -2.21 11.49
CA ASP A 79 -5.92 -1.29 11.95
C ASP A 79 -5.27 0.03 12.38
N LEU A 80 -5.47 1.08 11.57
CA LEU A 80 -4.84 2.38 11.77
C LEU A 80 -5.87 3.48 11.90
N VAL A 81 -5.49 4.54 12.62
CA VAL A 81 -6.35 5.68 12.91
C VAL A 81 -5.87 6.91 12.14
N PRO A 82 -6.76 7.63 11.43
CA PRO A 82 -6.38 8.87 10.77
C PRO A 82 -6.20 9.98 11.81
N VAL A 83 -4.99 10.53 11.88
CA VAL A 83 -4.61 11.61 12.82
C VAL A 83 -4.32 12.94 12.11
N GLY A 84 -4.23 12.92 10.78
CA GLY A 84 -4.05 14.12 9.96
C GLY A 84 -4.57 13.92 8.55
N ALA A 85 -4.76 15.02 7.83
CA ALA A 85 -5.28 15.05 6.47
C ALA A 85 -4.44 15.94 5.55
N TYR A 86 -4.40 15.56 4.28
CA TYR A 86 -3.76 16.31 3.21
C TYR A 86 -4.81 16.74 2.18
N HIS A 87 -4.81 18.00 1.79
CA HIS A 87 -5.67 18.49 0.72
C HIS A 87 -5.37 17.75 -0.58
N GLY A 88 -6.43 17.35 -1.28
CA GLY A 88 -6.30 16.69 -2.56
C GLY A 88 -5.88 17.67 -3.64
N GLU A 89 -5.24 17.14 -4.69
CA GLU A 89 -4.84 17.92 -5.86
C GLU A 89 -5.60 17.43 -7.10
N GLY A 90 -5.70 18.30 -8.12
CA GLY A 90 -6.32 17.97 -9.40
C GLY A 90 -7.78 17.52 -9.24
N LYS A 91 -8.07 16.25 -9.61
CA LYS A 91 -9.42 15.67 -9.53
C LYS A 91 -9.97 15.55 -8.11
N ARG A 92 -9.11 15.57 -7.09
CA ARG A 92 -9.50 15.45 -5.66
C ARG A 92 -9.41 16.79 -4.91
N SER A 93 -9.33 17.90 -5.62
CA SER A 93 -9.15 19.25 -5.04
C SER A 93 -10.32 19.74 -4.18
N SER A 94 -11.48 19.09 -4.21
CA SER A 94 -12.66 19.48 -3.44
C SER A 94 -12.61 19.08 -1.95
N GLY A 95 -11.59 18.36 -1.51
CA GLY A 95 -11.50 17.85 -0.14
C GLY A 95 -10.12 17.26 0.15
N TYR A 96 -10.06 16.31 1.09
CA TYR A 96 -8.81 15.62 1.39
C TYR A 96 -8.52 14.51 0.37
N GLY A 97 -7.27 14.43 -0.07
CA GLY A 97 -6.80 13.42 -1.02
C GLY A 97 -5.99 12.29 -0.38
N ALA A 98 -5.52 12.50 0.85
CA ALA A 98 -4.78 11.52 1.63
C ALA A 98 -4.89 11.80 3.13
N TYR A 99 -4.50 10.82 3.95
CA TYR A 99 -4.54 10.88 5.40
C TYR A 99 -3.22 10.41 6.00
N LEU A 100 -2.83 11.00 7.14
CA LEU A 100 -1.76 10.51 7.99
C LEU A 100 -2.35 9.49 8.96
N MET A 101 -1.86 8.27 8.90
CA MET A 101 -2.34 7.13 9.69
C MET A 101 -1.40 6.88 10.88
N ALA A 102 -1.97 6.54 12.03
CA ALA A 102 -1.23 6.23 13.25
C ALA A 102 -1.65 4.89 13.86
N SER A 103 -0.71 4.26 14.57
CA SER A 103 -0.96 3.09 15.41
C SER A 103 -0.96 3.48 16.88
N TYR A 104 -1.65 2.70 17.72
CA TYR A 104 -1.70 2.95 19.16
C TYR A 104 -0.55 2.24 19.88
N ASP A 105 0.27 3.00 20.60
CA ASP A 105 1.30 2.46 21.48
C ASP A 105 0.75 2.34 22.91
N ALA A 106 0.38 1.13 23.32
CA ALA A 106 -0.21 0.87 24.63
C ALA A 106 0.71 1.24 25.82
N PRO A 107 2.04 0.99 25.79
CA PRO A 107 2.96 1.42 26.84
C PRO A 107 2.98 2.94 27.10
N SER A 108 3.03 3.77 26.05
CA SER A 108 3.02 5.24 26.22
C SER A 108 1.60 5.82 26.30
N ALA A 109 0.57 5.04 25.95
CA ALA A 109 -0.81 5.45 25.80
C ALA A 109 -1.00 6.58 24.77
N LYS A 110 -0.23 6.55 23.69
CA LYS A 110 -0.24 7.57 22.62
C LYS A 110 -0.35 6.97 21.22
N TRP A 111 -0.70 7.83 20.27
CA TRP A 111 -0.77 7.51 18.85
C TRP A 111 0.54 7.86 18.14
N GLN A 112 1.10 6.93 17.40
CA GLN A 112 2.34 7.09 16.64
C GLN A 112 2.08 7.07 15.14
N PRO A 113 2.41 8.14 14.38
CA PRO A 113 2.28 8.16 12.94
C PRO A 113 3.10 7.07 12.25
N ILE A 114 2.49 6.36 11.31
CA ILE A 114 3.10 5.24 10.58
C ILE A 114 3.26 5.56 9.09
N CYS A 115 2.18 5.96 8.43
CA CYS A 115 2.19 6.12 6.98
C CYS A 115 1.21 7.18 6.47
N LYS A 116 1.45 7.62 5.24
CA LYS A 116 0.52 8.45 4.46
C LYS A 116 -0.31 7.52 3.55
N LEU A 117 -1.63 7.59 3.67
CA LEU A 117 -2.57 6.79 2.91
C LEU A 117 -3.35 7.66 1.91
N GLY A 118 -3.13 7.44 0.61
CA GLY A 118 -3.77 8.22 -0.47
C GLY A 118 -4.50 7.39 -1.53
N SER A 119 -4.47 6.07 -1.42
CA SER A 119 -5.08 5.11 -2.34
C SER A 119 -5.98 4.13 -1.60
N GLY A 120 -6.91 3.48 -2.31
CA GLY A 120 -7.87 2.54 -1.71
C GLY A 120 -9.24 3.14 -1.42
N PHE A 121 -9.40 4.46 -1.59
CA PHE A 121 -10.68 5.15 -1.40
C PHE A 121 -11.41 5.38 -2.72
N THR A 122 -12.73 5.18 -2.68
CA THR A 122 -13.66 5.70 -3.68
C THR A 122 -13.85 7.20 -3.51
N ASP A 123 -14.27 7.90 -4.56
CA ASP A 123 -14.52 9.35 -4.49
C ASP A 123 -15.63 9.68 -3.48
N ALA A 124 -16.63 8.80 -3.33
CA ALA A 124 -17.70 8.95 -2.34
C ALA A 124 -17.17 8.82 -0.89
N GLN A 125 -16.25 7.88 -0.64
CA GLN A 125 -15.60 7.76 0.68
C GLN A 125 -14.77 9.00 1.02
N LEU A 126 -14.01 9.53 0.05
CA LEU A 126 -13.23 10.75 0.27
C LEU A 126 -14.11 11.96 0.62
N ALA A 127 -15.25 12.11 -0.06
CA ALA A 127 -16.22 13.15 0.28
C ALA A 127 -16.77 12.98 1.69
N LEU A 128 -17.19 11.75 2.05
CA LEU A 128 -17.68 11.42 3.39
C LEU A 128 -16.65 11.71 4.48
N TYR A 129 -15.39 11.30 4.29
CA TYR A 129 -14.34 11.50 5.28
C TYR A 129 -13.93 12.97 5.38
N THR A 130 -13.98 13.72 4.28
CA THR A 130 -13.78 15.17 4.30
C THR A 130 -14.85 15.85 5.17
N GLU A 131 -16.11 15.46 5.04
CA GLU A 131 -17.19 15.97 5.89
C GLU A 131 -17.01 15.54 7.36
N LEU A 132 -16.73 14.25 7.60
CA LEU A 132 -16.57 13.67 8.93
C LEU A 132 -15.48 14.40 9.74
N PHE A 133 -14.32 14.65 9.14
CA PHE A 133 -13.19 15.27 9.82
C PHE A 133 -13.19 16.80 9.72
N GLY A 134 -13.99 17.39 8.83
CA GLY A 134 -14.06 18.83 8.62
C GLY A 134 -14.54 19.63 9.84
N GLY A 135 -15.28 18.99 10.75
CA GLY A 135 -15.74 19.58 12.01
C GLY A 135 -14.72 19.52 13.18
N SER A 136 -13.72 18.64 13.08
CA SER A 136 -12.77 18.33 14.16
C SER A 136 -11.32 18.46 13.69
N ARG A 137 -11.02 19.56 13.01
CA ARG A 137 -9.71 19.86 12.43
C ARG A 137 -9.04 21.07 13.08
N GLY A 138 -7.71 21.07 13.08
CA GLY A 138 -6.91 22.22 13.48
C GLY A 138 -5.57 22.25 12.78
N ARG A 139 -5.10 23.43 12.36
CA ARG A 139 -3.70 23.59 11.96
C ARG A 139 -2.86 23.73 13.22
N GLU A 140 -1.62 23.27 13.15
CA GLU A 140 -0.68 23.40 14.27
C GLU A 140 -0.51 24.85 14.74
N GLN A 141 -0.51 25.79 13.78
CA GLN A 141 -0.47 27.23 14.04
C GLN A 141 -1.68 27.70 14.86
N ASP A 142 -2.86 27.16 14.57
CA ASP A 142 -4.11 27.48 15.27
C ASP A 142 -4.13 26.88 16.69
N MET A 143 -3.32 25.86 16.95
CA MET A 143 -3.12 25.24 18.27
C MET A 143 -1.97 25.89 19.05
N GLY A 144 -1.50 27.06 18.63
CA GLY A 144 -0.39 27.75 19.30
C GLY A 144 0.95 27.01 19.19
N GLY A 145 1.12 26.21 18.13
CA GLY A 145 2.33 25.41 17.91
C GLY A 145 2.46 24.18 18.82
N THR A 146 1.40 23.82 19.55
CA THR A 146 1.41 22.65 20.45
C THR A 146 0.43 21.60 19.94
N LEU A 147 0.94 20.44 19.57
CA LEU A 147 0.12 19.30 19.16
C LEU A 147 -0.58 18.64 20.35
N PRO A 148 -1.66 17.87 20.11
CA PRO A 148 -2.37 17.19 21.19
C PRO A 148 -1.47 16.19 21.93
N ALA A 149 -1.59 16.14 23.27
CA ALA A 149 -0.75 15.28 24.12
C ALA A 149 -0.91 13.77 23.88
N TRP A 150 -2.02 13.36 23.24
CA TRP A 150 -2.28 11.98 22.85
C TRP A 150 -1.50 11.54 21.60
N LEU A 151 -0.87 12.48 20.88
CA LEU A 151 -0.05 12.19 19.71
C LEU A 151 1.42 12.15 20.13
N ASP A 152 2.10 11.07 19.76
CA ASP A 152 3.55 10.91 19.96
C ASP A 152 4.25 11.06 18.61
N LEU A 153 5.00 12.15 18.46
CA LEU A 153 5.85 12.33 17.29
C LEU A 153 7.24 11.76 17.57
N PRO A 154 7.90 11.17 16.56
CA PRO A 154 9.29 10.79 16.69
C PRO A 154 10.14 12.02 17.07
N PRO A 155 11.25 11.83 17.81
CA PRO A 155 12.11 12.94 18.20
C PRO A 155 12.66 13.69 16.97
N GLY A 156 12.39 14.99 16.90
CA GLY A 156 12.65 15.85 15.73
C GLY A 156 11.36 16.16 14.97
N ASP A 157 11.48 16.96 13.90
CA ASP A 157 10.33 17.26 13.05
C ASP A 157 9.97 16.02 12.20
N LEU A 158 8.68 15.78 12.00
CA LEU A 158 8.24 14.82 10.99
C LEU A 158 8.83 15.23 9.62
N PRO A 159 9.33 14.27 8.82
CA PRO A 159 9.71 14.56 7.44
C PRO A 159 8.57 15.30 6.73
N PRO A 160 8.84 16.28 5.85
CA PRO A 160 7.80 17.10 5.23
C PRO A 160 6.66 16.29 4.56
N LYS A 161 6.97 15.10 4.04
CA LYS A 161 5.98 14.17 3.46
C LYS A 161 4.94 13.64 4.46
N TYR A 162 5.25 13.62 5.76
CA TYR A 162 4.41 13.14 6.84
C TYR A 162 3.80 14.27 7.67
N MET A 163 4.11 15.53 7.37
CA MET A 163 3.49 16.69 8.00
C MET A 163 2.16 16.99 7.29
N PRO A 164 1.00 16.77 7.95
CA PRO A 164 -0.31 16.98 7.34
C PRO A 164 -0.63 18.47 7.21
N ASP A 165 -1.54 18.82 6.30
CA ASP A 165 -2.04 20.19 6.18
C ASP A 165 -2.94 20.56 7.37
N GLU A 166 -3.72 19.58 7.84
CA GLU A 166 -4.66 19.73 8.94
C GLU A 166 -4.58 18.50 9.86
N TRP A 167 -4.51 18.72 11.17
CA TRP A 167 -4.56 17.66 12.17
C TRP A 167 -6.01 17.32 12.51
N ILE A 168 -6.30 16.03 12.66
CA ILE A 168 -7.61 15.53 13.08
C ILE A 168 -7.60 15.44 14.61
N LEU A 169 -8.30 16.35 15.26
CA LEU A 169 -8.23 16.54 16.72
C LEU A 169 -9.02 15.50 17.51
N GLN A 170 -10.01 14.88 16.85
CA GLN A 170 -10.82 13.80 17.41
C GLN A 170 -10.76 12.59 16.47
N PRO A 171 -9.72 11.74 16.62
CA PRO A 171 -9.64 10.51 15.85
C PRO A 171 -10.69 9.50 16.34
N THR A 172 -11.83 9.42 15.64
CA THR A 172 -12.94 8.51 15.99
C THR A 172 -13.08 7.33 15.03
N ALA A 173 -12.26 7.27 13.99
CA ALA A 173 -12.32 6.23 12.97
C ALA A 173 -11.11 5.29 13.08
N VAL A 174 -11.33 4.00 12.80
CA VAL A 174 -10.29 2.99 12.62
C VAL A 174 -10.47 2.40 11.23
N TRP A 175 -9.40 2.34 10.45
CA TRP A 175 -9.41 1.85 9.08
C TRP A 175 -8.47 0.65 8.95
N GLU A 176 -8.94 -0.40 8.29
CA GLU A 176 -8.11 -1.50 7.83
C GLU A 176 -7.26 -1.00 6.65
N VAL A 177 -5.94 -1.04 6.82
CA VAL A 177 -4.95 -0.63 5.81
C VAL A 177 -4.14 -1.84 5.40
N ARG A 178 -4.15 -2.15 4.11
CA ARG A 178 -3.36 -3.25 3.54
C ARG A 178 -2.05 -2.73 2.98
N ALA A 179 -0.97 -3.45 3.26
CA ALA A 179 0.36 -3.17 2.74
C ALA A 179 0.97 -4.44 2.13
N ALA A 180 1.85 -4.26 1.14
CA ALA A 180 2.59 -5.37 0.54
C ALA A 180 3.71 -5.87 1.49
N SER A 181 4.30 -4.97 2.27
CA SER A 181 5.27 -5.29 3.30
C SER A 181 5.41 -4.12 4.28
N LEU A 182 5.93 -4.41 5.47
CA LEU A 182 6.30 -3.41 6.47
C LEU A 182 7.80 -3.12 6.39
N SER A 183 8.15 -1.84 6.32
CA SER A 183 9.52 -1.36 6.46
C SER A 183 9.68 -0.77 7.85
N LEU A 184 10.49 -1.42 8.69
CA LEU A 184 10.88 -0.97 10.03
C LEU A 184 12.15 -0.12 9.98
#